data_AF-A0AAJ4SFT8-F1
#
_entry.id   AF-A0AAJ4SFT8-F1
#
_cell.length_a   1.000
_cell.length_b   1.000
_cell.length_c   1.000
_cell.angle_alpha   90.00
_cell.angle_beta   90.00
_cell.angle_gamma   90.00
#
_symmetry.space_group_name_H-M   'P 1'
#
loop_
_entity.id
_entity.type
_entity.pdbx_description
1 polymer ?
#
loop_
_entity_poly.entity_id
_entity_poly.type
_entity_poly.pdbx_seq_one_letter_code
_entity_poly.pdbx_strand_id
1 'polypeptide(L)'
;MRQLVLTLFIIINIILIAVSLNFDSTINYLSYRIITVAFTLLLSFVFILENARKSILFIAIISALIALVHLGIIVQSVYLSVYAN
;
A
#
# COMPACT_ATOMS: atom_id res chain seq x y z
N MET A 1 -9.47 -16.59 6.39
CA MET A 1 -8.68 -15.60 7.15
C MET A 1 -7.59 -14.95 6.30
N ARG A 2 -6.52 -15.64 5.86
CA ARG A 2 -5.39 -15.03 5.10
C ARG A 2 -5.81 -14.21 3.88
N GLN A 3 -6.66 -14.78 3.04
CA GLN A 3 -7.21 -14.09 1.86
C GLN A 3 -8.02 -12.84 2.25
N LEU A 4 -8.84 -12.95 3.29
CA LEU A 4 -9.65 -11.84 3.82
C LEU A 4 -8.77 -10.67 4.30
N VAL A 5 -7.68 -10.98 5.01
CA VAL A 5 -6.70 -9.98 5.48
C VAL A 5 -6.05 -9.27 4.30
N LEU A 6 -5.53 -10.00 3.30
CA LEU A 6 -4.94 -9.40 2.11
C LEU A 6 -5.93 -8.52 1.35
N THR A 7 -7.16 -9.01 1.14
CA THR A 7 -8.21 -8.25 0.47
C THR A 7 -8.55 -6.96 1.22
N LEU A 8 -8.60 -7.00 2.56
CA LEU A 8 -8.81 -5.80 3.37
C LEU A 8 -7.69 -4.78 3.19
N PHE A 9 -6.43 -5.21 3.25
CA PHE A 9 -5.29 -4.32 3.01
C PHE A 9 -5.28 -3.74 1.60
N ILE A 10 -5.67 -4.51 0.57
CA ILE A 10 -5.84 -4.00 -0.79
C ILE A 10 -6.87 -2.85 -0.81
N ILE A 11 -8.04 -3.05 -0.21
CA ILE A 11 -9.10 -2.04 -0.16
C ILE A 11 -8.62 -0.77 0.55
N ILE A 12 -7.95 -0.91 1.70
CA ILE A 12 -7.42 0.24 2.44
C ILE A 12 -6.39 1.02 1.61
N ASN A 13 -5.48 0.33 0.91
CA ASN A 13 -4.52 1.00 0.03
C ASN A 13 -5.22 1.75 -1.10
N ILE A 14 -6.23 1.16 -1.74
CA ILE A 14 -6.99 1.82 -2.81
C ILE A 14 -7.66 3.10 -2.29
N ILE A 15 -8.28 3.05 -1.11
CA ILE A 15 -8.91 4.23 -0.49
C ILE A 15 -7.86 5.31 -0.23
N LEU A 16 -6.72 4.96 0.38
CA LEU A 16 -5.68 5.94 0.69
C LEU A 16 -5.01 6.51 -0.56
N ILE A 17 -4.84 5.73 -1.62
CA ILE A 17 -4.40 6.22 -2.93
C ILE A 17 -5.41 7.24 -3.46
N ALA A 18 -6.71 6.92 -3.45
CA ALA A 18 -7.75 7.83 -3.92
C ALA A 18 -7.76 9.15 -3.13
N VAL A 19 -7.62 9.07 -1.80
CA VAL A 19 -7.48 10.27 -0.95
C VAL A 19 -6.23 11.07 -1.34
N SER A 20 -5.11 10.39 -1.59
CA SER A 20 -3.84 11.04 -1.93
C SER A 20 -3.87 11.81 -3.24
N LEU A 21 -4.66 11.33 -4.20
CA LEU A 21 -4.77 11.93 -5.54
C LEU A 21 -5.78 13.08 -5.61
N ASN A 22 -6.77 13.10 -4.72
CA ASN A 22 -7.87 14.07 -4.76
C ASN A 22 -7.77 15.19 -3.72
N PHE A 23 -6.98 14.99 -2.66
CA PHE A 23 -6.84 15.96 -1.57
C PHE A 23 -5.37 16.32 -1.35
N ASP A 24 -5.11 17.58 -0.99
CA ASP A 24 -3.79 18.05 -0.59
C ASP A 24 -3.38 17.37 0.73
N SER A 25 -2.68 16.26 0.56
CA SER A 25 -2.32 15.28 1.60
C SER A 25 -0.81 15.17 1.75
N THR A 26 -0.11 16.27 1.44
CA THR A 26 1.35 16.40 1.47
C THR A 26 1.94 15.98 2.82
N ILE A 27 1.35 16.43 3.92
CA ILE A 27 1.74 16.02 5.29
C ILE A 27 0.58 15.35 6.03
N ASN A 28 -0.65 15.79 5.75
CA ASN A 28 -1.84 15.23 6.38
C ASN A 28 -1.95 13.73 6.07
N TYR A 29 -2.10 12.94 7.13
CA TYR A 29 -2.22 11.47 7.07
C TYR A 29 -0.99 10.71 6.56
N LEU A 30 0.18 11.36 6.43
CA LEU A 30 1.41 10.73 5.94
C LEU A 30 1.79 9.47 6.73
N SER A 31 1.76 9.55 8.08
CA SER A 31 2.08 8.40 8.94
C SER A 31 1.15 7.20 8.70
N TYR A 32 -0.15 7.44 8.55
CA TYR A 32 -1.13 6.38 8.27
C TYR A 32 -0.89 5.71 6.92
N ARG A 33 -0.53 6.50 5.90
CA ARG A 33 -0.19 5.99 4.56
C ARG A 33 1.06 5.12 4.60
N ILE A 34 2.12 5.58 5.27
CA ILE A 34 3.38 4.83 5.42
C ILE A 34 3.15 3.51 6.15
N ILE A 35 2.47 3.53 7.30
CA ILE A 35 2.19 2.33 8.10
C ILE A 35 1.40 1.31 7.26
N THR A 36 0.38 1.79 6.54
CA THR A 36 -0.46 0.92 5.71
C THR A 36 0.36 0.24 4.62
N VAL A 37 1.19 0.99 3.89
CA VAL A 37 2.06 0.44 2.84
C VAL A 37 3.05 -0.57 3.42
N ALA A 38 3.70 -0.24 4.55
CA ALA A 38 4.67 -1.11 5.20
C ALA A 38 4.06 -2.47 5.60
N PHE A 39 2.91 -2.45 6.29
CA PHE A 39 2.21 -3.68 6.67
C PHE A 39 1.70 -4.47 5.46
N THR A 40 1.23 -3.78 4.42
CA THR A 40 0.76 -4.44 3.20
C THR A 40 1.89 -5.17 2.49
N LEU A 41 3.06 -4.53 2.34
CA LEU A 41 4.24 -5.15 1.72
C LEU A 41 4.75 -6.32 2.56
N LEU A 42 4.85 -6.14 3.87
CA LEU A 42 5.28 -7.21 4.79
C LEU A 42 4.39 -8.45 4.65
N LEU A 43 3.06 -8.28 4.76
CA LEU A 43 2.11 -9.40 4.64
C LEU A 43 2.16 -10.03 3.25
N SER A 44 2.23 -9.22 2.20
CA SER A 44 2.30 -9.71 0.83
C SER A 44 3.55 -10.57 0.61
N PHE A 45 4.72 -10.11 1.07
CA PHE A 45 5.96 -10.89 0.98
C PHE A 45 5.93 -12.16 1.82
N VAL A 46 5.39 -12.10 3.05
CA VAL A 46 5.22 -13.31 3.87
C VAL A 46 4.40 -14.36 3.14
N PHE A 47 3.25 -13.99 2.55
CA PHE A 47 2.41 -14.95 1.84
C PHE A 47 2.97 -15.41 0.48
N ILE A 48 3.79 -14.58 -0.18
CA ILE A 48 4.54 -14.98 -1.37
C ILE A 48 5.61 -16.01 -1.00
N LEU A 49 6.41 -15.76 0.04
CA LEU A 49 7.48 -16.66 0.49
C LEU A 49 6.94 -17.95 1.10
N GLU A 50 5.80 -17.91 1.78
CA GLU A 50 5.13 -19.11 2.29
C GLU A 50 4.71 -20.06 1.15
N ASN A 51 4.78 -19.63 -0.12
CA ASN A 51 4.35 -20.37 -1.30
C ASN A 51 2.94 -20.94 -1.10
N ALA A 52 2.04 -20.06 -0.61
CA ALA A 52 0.67 -20.43 -0.30
C ALA A 52 -0.09 -20.91 -1.54
N ARG A 53 -1.29 -21.46 -1.34
CA ARG A 53 -2.19 -21.88 -2.43
C ARG A 53 -2.25 -20.84 -3.56
N LYS A 54 -2.31 -21.30 -4.82
CA LYS A 54 -2.27 -20.46 -6.03
C LYS A 54 -3.14 -19.20 -5.96
N SER A 55 -4.34 -19.30 -5.38
CA SER A 55 -5.25 -18.15 -5.20
C SER A 55 -4.73 -17.09 -4.23
N ILE A 56 -4.11 -17.49 -3.12
CA ILE A 56 -3.53 -16.59 -2.12
C ILE A 56 -2.27 -15.95 -2.69
N LEU A 57 -1.45 -16.72 -3.41
CA LEU A 57 -0.25 -16.22 -4.08
C LEU A 57 -0.59 -15.09 -5.07
N PHE A 58 -1.60 -15.31 -5.91
CA PHE A 58 -2.05 -14.31 -6.87
C PHE A 58 -2.52 -13.02 -6.19
N ILE A 59 -3.32 -13.14 -5.12
CA ILE A 59 -3.81 -11.99 -4.35
C ILE A 59 -2.64 -11.26 -3.65
N ALA A 60 -1.66 -12.00 -3.12
CA ALA A 60 -0.49 -11.42 -2.47
C ALA A 60 0.38 -10.64 -3.48
N ILE A 61 0.55 -11.14 -4.70
CA ILE A 61 1.26 -10.43 -5.77
C ILE A 61 0.54 -9.13 -6.13
N ILE A 62 -0.78 -9.17 -6.33
CA ILE A 62 -1.58 -7.96 -6.60
C ILE A 62 -1.47 -6.97 -5.44
N SER A 63 -1.57 -7.46 -4.20
CA SER A 63 -1.43 -6.64 -3.00
C SER A 63 -0.07 -5.95 -2.93
N ALA A 64 1.02 -6.65 -3.26
CA ALA A 64 2.35 -6.08 -3.32
C ALA A 64 2.47 -4.98 -4.39
N LEU A 65 1.95 -5.22 -5.59
CA LEU A 65 1.98 -4.24 -6.68
C LEU A 65 1.24 -2.96 -6.32
N ILE A 66 0.04 -3.07 -5.74
CA ILE A 66 -0.75 -1.91 -5.31
C ILE A 66 0.00 -1.14 -4.22
N ALA A 67 0.61 -1.83 -3.25
CA ALA A 67 1.39 -1.18 -2.20
C ALA A 67 2.64 -0.47 -2.74
N LEU A 68 3.30 -1.01 -3.76
CA LEU A 68 4.43 -0.34 -4.45
C LEU A 68 3.97 0.93 -5.18
N VAL A 69 2.82 0.89 -5.85
CA VAL A 69 2.23 2.09 -6.47
C VAL A 69 1.93 3.15 -5.40
N HIS A 70 1.30 2.76 -4.29
CA HIS A 70 1.01 3.67 -3.19
C HIS A 70 2.30 4.26 -2.58
N LEU A 71 3.35 3.45 -2.43
CA LEU A 71 4.68 3.92 -1.99
C LEU A 71 5.25 4.98 -2.92
N GLY A 72 5.16 4.78 -4.24
CA GLY A 72 5.60 5.77 -5.22
C GLY A 72 4.91 7.12 -5.06
N ILE A 73 3.59 7.11 -4.82
CA ILE A 73 2.80 8.33 -4.55
C ILE A 73 3.25 9.00 -3.25
N ILE A 74 3.56 8.23 -2.21
CA ILE A 74 4.08 8.77 -0.94
C ILE A 74 5.44 9.44 -1.18
N VAL A 75 6.37 8.77 -1.86
CA VAL A 75 7.71 9.31 -2.16
C VAL A 75 7.61 10.61 -2.95
N GLN A 76 6.76 10.65 -3.98
CA GLN A 76 6.50 11.86 -4.75
C GLN A 76 5.93 12.99 -3.87
N SER A 77 4.95 12.66 -3.02
CA SER A 77 4.30 13.62 -2.13
C SER A 77 5.28 14.23 -1.12
N VAL A 78 6.17 13.42 -0.54
CA VAL A 78 7.23 13.88 0.38
C VAL A 78 8.28 14.69 -0.35
N TYR A 79 8.67 14.28 -1.56
CA TYR A 79 9.62 15.04 -2.36
C TYR A 79 9.09 16.46 -2.65
N LEU A 80 7.83 16.57 -3.07
CA LEU A 80 7.21 17.86 -3.36
C LEU A 80 7.09 18.73 -2.10
N SER A 81 6.76 18.15 -0.94
CA SER A 81 6.60 18.91 0.29
C SER A 81 7.92 19.44 0.88
N VAL A 82 9.03 18.73 0.67
CA VAL A 82 10.35 19.11 1.21
C VAL A 82 11.15 19.98 0.24
N TYR A 83 11.07 19.72 -1.06
CA TYR A 83 12.00 20.30 -2.04
C TYR A 83 11.34 21.19 -3.10
N ALA A 84 10.02 21.11 -3.29
CA ALA A 84 9.31 21.86 -4.34
C ALA A 84 8.36 22.95 -3.81
N ASN A 85 8.24 23.07 -2.49
CA ASN A 85 7.67 24.23 -1.78
C ASN A 85 8.80 25.05 -1.17
#